data_AF-A0A510TP95-F1
#
_entry.id   AF-A0A510TP95-F1
#
_cell.length_a   1.000
_cell.length_b   1.000
_cell.length_c   1.000
_cell.angle_alpha   90.00
_cell.angle_beta   90.00
_cell.angle_gamma   90.00
#
_symmetry.space_group_name_H-M   'P 1'
#
loop_
_entity.id
_entity.type
_entity.pdbx_description
1 polymer ?
#
loop_
_entity_poly.entity_id
_entity_poly.type
_entity_poly.pdbx_seq_one_letter_code
_entity_poly.pdbx_strand_id
1 'polypeptide(L)'
;MGHWWERNILEPGKLPLLLALAAFVLTFLVTRVITRLIRAGRGPFGNVRAGGLHIHHVVPGVVLTVVGGFGAVASDRHGAGGAVAAVVFGMGAGLVLDEFALILHLDDVYWTAEGRKSVEAVVLTAALVGLLLAGFVPFGVNDLSEQELENRGSVIGTIAVNFLFALIALSKGKARTAVFGAIVPLVALVGAIRLARPGSPWARRFYGRRPRARARSALRAYRHDRRWSGPRRAVQDWIGGKPDPRPTRLPDHD
;
A
#
# COMPACT_ATOMS: atom_id res chain seq x y z
N MET A 1 10.24 -28.74 -9.23
CA MET A 1 9.49 -27.65 -8.55
C MET A 1 9.39 -27.84 -7.04
N GLY A 2 9.16 -29.06 -6.52
CA GLY A 2 9.03 -29.32 -5.07
C GLY A 2 10.17 -28.77 -4.21
N HIS A 3 11.43 -29.03 -4.59
CA HIS A 3 12.60 -28.58 -3.81
C HIS A 3 12.79 -27.06 -3.73
N TRP A 4 12.28 -26.29 -4.72
CA TRP A 4 12.30 -24.82 -4.65
C TRP A 4 11.21 -24.29 -3.72
N TRP A 5 10.00 -24.83 -3.84
CA TRP A 5 8.85 -24.47 -3.02
C TRP A 5 9.13 -24.73 -1.53
N GLU A 6 9.70 -25.90 -1.23
CA GLU A 6 10.06 -26.28 0.12
C GLU A 6 11.08 -25.32 0.74
N ARG A 7 12.21 -25.10 0.06
CA ARG A 7 13.27 -24.18 0.53
C ARG A 7 12.87 -22.72 0.64
N ASN A 8 11.99 -22.23 -0.24
CA ASN A 8 11.71 -20.80 -0.33
C ASN A 8 10.40 -20.39 0.34
N ILE A 9 9.46 -21.32 0.54
CA ILE A 9 8.11 -21.01 1.06
C ILE A 9 7.81 -21.79 2.35
N LEU A 10 8.05 -23.10 2.37
CA LEU A 10 7.69 -23.94 3.52
C LEU A 10 8.72 -23.84 4.66
N GLU A 11 9.98 -24.17 4.40
CA GLU A 11 11.06 -24.14 5.38
C GLU A 11 11.23 -22.76 6.04
N PRO A 12 11.14 -21.62 5.32
CA PRO A 12 11.25 -20.30 5.94
C PRO A 12 9.96 -19.85 6.66
N GLY A 13 8.91 -20.67 6.68
CA GLY A 13 7.63 -20.32 7.30
C GLY A 13 6.86 -19.20 6.58
N LYS A 14 7.08 -19.02 5.27
CA LYS A 14 6.42 -17.96 4.46
C LYS A 14 5.03 -18.35 3.96
N LEU A 15 4.63 -19.61 4.12
CA LEU A 15 3.33 -20.10 3.65
C LEU A 15 2.14 -19.28 4.18
N PRO A 16 2.01 -18.98 5.49
CA PRO A 16 0.91 -18.14 5.97
C PRO A 16 0.90 -16.75 5.32
N LEU A 17 2.06 -16.10 5.18
CA LEU A 17 2.16 -14.79 4.53
C LEU A 17 1.72 -14.83 3.06
N LEU A 18 2.07 -15.89 2.33
CA LEU A 18 1.67 -16.10 0.94
C LEU A 18 0.15 -16.31 0.83
N LEU A 19 -0.42 -17.11 1.72
CA LEU A 19 -1.86 -17.36 1.77
C LEU A 19 -2.65 -16.10 2.13
N ALA A 20 -2.17 -15.31 3.10
CA ALA A 20 -2.74 -14.01 3.43
C ALA A 20 -2.72 -13.06 2.23
N LEU A 21 -1.60 -12.96 1.50
CA LEU A 21 -1.49 -12.13 0.30
C LEU A 21 -2.44 -12.60 -0.80
N ALA A 22 -2.51 -13.91 -1.05
CA ALA A 22 -3.39 -14.48 -2.07
C ALA A 22 -4.88 -14.22 -1.74
N ALA A 23 -5.29 -14.49 -0.49
CA ALA A 23 -6.64 -14.24 -0.01
C ALA A 23 -7.00 -12.75 -0.05
N PHE A 24 -6.06 -11.88 0.32
CA PHE A 24 -6.18 -10.43 0.22
C PHE A 24 -6.46 -9.95 -1.20
N VAL A 25 -5.60 -10.33 -2.16
CA VAL A 25 -5.75 -9.94 -3.57
C VAL A 25 -7.04 -10.49 -4.15
N LEU A 26 -7.33 -11.77 -3.91
CA LEU A 26 -8.54 -12.41 -4.44
C LEU A 26 -9.80 -11.75 -3.89
N THR A 27 -9.87 -11.50 -2.58
CA THR A 27 -11.04 -10.87 -1.95
C THR A 27 -11.26 -9.46 -2.48
N PHE A 28 -10.20 -8.66 -2.64
CA PHE A 28 -10.30 -7.34 -3.26
C PHE A 28 -10.84 -7.43 -4.69
N LEU A 29 -10.27 -8.31 -5.53
CA LEU A 29 -10.70 -8.45 -6.92
C LEU A 29 -12.16 -8.90 -7.03
N VAL A 30 -12.56 -9.88 -6.22
CA VAL A 30 -13.94 -10.38 -6.18
C VAL A 30 -14.90 -9.27 -5.75
N THR A 31 -14.59 -8.56 -4.67
CA THR A 31 -15.42 -7.45 -4.17
C THR A 31 -15.53 -6.34 -5.22
N ARG A 32 -14.43 -6.02 -5.89
CA ARG A 32 -14.40 -5.03 -6.98
C ARG A 32 -15.22 -5.45 -8.19
N VAL A 33 -15.20 -6.73 -8.55
CA VAL A 33 -16.03 -7.27 -9.64
C VAL A 33 -17.50 -7.22 -9.25
N ILE A 34 -17.86 -7.65 -8.04
CA ILE A 34 -19.25 -7.63 -7.55
C ILE A 34 -19.80 -6.19 -7.53
N THR A 35 -19.06 -5.23 -6.97
CA THR A 35 -19.49 -3.81 -6.92
C THR A 35 -19.69 -3.23 -8.32
N ARG A 36 -18.85 -3.60 -9.30
CA ARG A 36 -19.02 -3.22 -10.71
C ARG A 36 -20.25 -3.86 -11.35
N LEU A 37 -20.52 -5.12 -11.07
CA LEU A 37 -21.69 -5.83 -11.58
C LEU A 37 -22.99 -5.23 -11.03
N ILE A 38 -23.02 -4.93 -9.72
CA ILE A 38 -24.14 -4.22 -9.09
C ILE A 38 -24.35 -2.85 -9.76
N ARG A 39 -23.28 -2.07 -9.96
CA ARG A 39 -23.37 -0.76 -10.64
C ARG A 39 -23.85 -0.85 -12.09
N ALA A 40 -23.51 -1.95 -12.77
CA ALA A 40 -23.94 -2.21 -14.14
C ALA A 40 -25.34 -2.84 -14.24
N GLY A 41 -26.02 -3.10 -13.10
CA GLY A 41 -27.31 -3.80 -13.08
C GLY A 41 -27.24 -5.24 -13.58
N ARG A 42 -26.08 -5.91 -13.42
CA ARG A 42 -25.84 -7.27 -13.93
C ARG A 42 -25.70 -8.28 -12.78
N GLY A 43 -26.35 -9.44 -12.94
CA GLY A 43 -26.24 -10.57 -12.02
C GLY A 43 -27.22 -10.51 -10.84
N PRO A 44 -27.28 -11.54 -9.99
CA PRO A 44 -28.21 -11.64 -8.87
C PRO A 44 -27.78 -10.83 -7.64
N PHE A 45 -26.79 -9.95 -7.78
CA PHE A 45 -26.15 -9.26 -6.66
C PHE A 45 -26.91 -7.97 -6.32
N GLY A 46 -27.11 -7.72 -5.02
CA GLY A 46 -27.76 -6.52 -4.51
C GLY A 46 -27.03 -5.97 -3.29
N ASN A 47 -27.33 -4.73 -2.94
CA ASN A 47 -26.80 -4.11 -1.72
C ASN A 47 -27.37 -4.82 -0.48
N VAL A 48 -26.50 -5.19 0.46
CA VAL A 48 -26.92 -5.75 1.75
C VAL A 48 -27.51 -4.61 2.60
N ARG A 49 -28.77 -4.74 2.98
CA ARG A 49 -29.48 -3.80 3.86
C ARG A 49 -30.03 -4.56 5.06
N ALA A 50 -29.78 -4.05 6.26
CA ALA A 50 -30.41 -4.52 7.49
C ALA A 50 -31.21 -3.36 8.09
N GLY A 51 -32.55 -3.44 8.09
CA GLY A 51 -33.41 -2.46 8.77
C GLY A 51 -33.28 -0.99 8.33
N GLY A 52 -32.78 -0.72 7.11
CA GLY A 52 -32.50 0.64 6.62
C GLY A 52 -31.03 1.08 6.72
N LEU A 53 -30.18 0.31 7.41
CA LEU A 53 -28.75 0.56 7.49
C LEU A 53 -28.01 -0.14 6.34
N HIS A 54 -27.27 0.63 5.56
CA HIS A 54 -26.32 0.13 4.57
C HIS A 54 -25.05 -0.33 5.29
N ILE A 55 -24.85 -1.65 5.40
CA ILE A 55 -23.63 -2.19 6.00
C ILE A 55 -22.57 -2.26 4.89
N HIS A 56 -21.55 -1.42 5.00
CA HIS A 56 -20.36 -1.52 4.16
C HIS A 56 -19.61 -2.82 4.48
N HIS A 57 -19.13 -3.49 3.45
CA HIS A 57 -18.36 -4.74 3.60
C HIS A 57 -17.03 -4.54 4.37
N VAL A 58 -16.64 -3.29 4.62
CA VAL A 58 -15.58 -2.91 5.57
C VAL A 58 -15.84 -3.46 6.98
N VAL A 59 -17.09 -3.52 7.45
CA VAL A 59 -17.44 -3.96 8.82
C VAL A 59 -17.12 -5.44 9.03
N PRO A 60 -17.64 -6.38 8.23
CA PRO A 60 -17.19 -7.77 8.32
C PRO A 60 -15.69 -7.89 8.00
N GLY A 61 -15.14 -7.01 7.16
CA GLY A 61 -13.70 -6.92 6.92
C GLY A 61 -12.88 -6.72 8.20
N VAL A 62 -13.25 -5.73 9.03
CA VAL A 62 -12.59 -5.46 10.31
C VAL A 62 -12.67 -6.67 11.24
N VAL A 63 -13.84 -7.30 11.34
CA VAL A 63 -14.03 -8.50 12.17
C VAL A 63 -13.10 -9.63 11.71
N LEU A 64 -13.05 -9.93 10.41
CA LEU A 64 -12.17 -10.95 9.85
C LEU A 64 -10.69 -10.61 10.06
N THR A 65 -10.28 -9.34 9.91
CA THR A 65 -8.91 -8.90 10.17
C THR A 65 -8.52 -9.13 11.62
N VAL A 66 -9.38 -8.78 12.58
CA VAL A 66 -9.12 -8.97 14.01
C VAL A 66 -9.04 -10.45 14.36
N VAL A 67 -10.03 -11.24 13.94
CA VAL A 67 -10.09 -12.69 14.22
C VAL A 67 -8.90 -13.41 13.57
N GLY A 68 -8.62 -13.15 12.30
CA GLY A 68 -7.48 -13.74 11.60
C GLY A 68 -6.15 -13.29 12.19
N GLY A 69 -6.03 -12.02 12.60
CA GLY A 69 -4.82 -11.48 13.23
C GLY A 69 -4.51 -12.15 14.56
N PHE A 70 -5.46 -12.18 15.49
CA PHE A 70 -5.28 -12.87 16.77
C PHE A 70 -5.14 -14.38 16.59
N GLY A 71 -5.89 -14.99 15.66
CA GLY A 71 -5.75 -16.40 15.31
C GLY A 71 -4.34 -16.72 14.81
N ALA A 72 -3.73 -15.84 14.02
CA ALA A 72 -2.37 -16.03 13.53
C ALA A 72 -1.33 -15.88 14.64
N VAL A 73 -1.55 -14.98 15.59
CA VAL A 73 -0.69 -14.81 16.79
C VAL A 73 -0.80 -16.02 17.73
N ALA A 74 -1.99 -16.60 17.86
CA ALA A 74 -2.26 -17.74 18.72
C ALA A 74 -1.87 -19.10 18.08
N SER A 75 -1.53 -19.12 16.79
CA SER A 75 -1.25 -20.35 16.05
C SER A 75 0.25 -20.60 15.86
N ASP A 76 0.61 -21.88 15.78
CA ASP A 76 1.95 -22.29 15.36
C ASP A 76 2.22 -21.90 13.90
N ARG A 77 3.43 -21.42 13.63
CA ARG A 77 3.87 -20.96 12.30
C ARG A 77 3.77 -22.02 11.20
N HIS A 78 3.90 -23.30 11.57
CA HIS A 78 3.88 -24.44 10.64
C HIS A 78 2.56 -25.24 10.71
N GLY A 79 1.64 -24.85 11.59
CA GLY A 79 0.38 -25.54 11.78
C GLY A 79 -0.71 -25.08 10.81
N ALA A 80 -1.70 -25.95 10.57
CA ALA A 80 -2.87 -25.62 9.77
C ALA A 80 -3.65 -24.39 10.32
N GLY A 81 -3.63 -24.19 11.64
CA GLY A 81 -4.25 -23.02 12.28
C GLY A 81 -3.69 -21.69 11.78
N GLY A 82 -2.36 -21.59 11.62
CA GLY A 82 -1.70 -20.39 11.12
C GLY A 82 -2.05 -20.09 9.66
N ALA A 83 -2.17 -21.13 8.84
CA ALA A 83 -2.61 -21.00 7.45
C ALA A 83 -4.06 -20.52 7.33
N VAL A 84 -4.99 -21.08 8.11
CA VAL A 84 -6.40 -20.67 8.13
C VAL A 84 -6.51 -19.23 8.64
N ALA A 85 -5.84 -18.90 9.74
CA ALA A 85 -5.88 -17.56 10.30
C ALA A 85 -5.31 -16.52 9.32
N ALA A 86 -4.27 -16.86 8.57
CA ALA A 86 -3.72 -16.01 7.53
C ALA A 86 -4.70 -15.76 6.36
N VAL A 87 -5.43 -16.79 5.92
CA VAL A 87 -6.48 -16.63 4.90
C VAL A 87 -7.58 -15.70 5.41
N VAL A 88 -8.08 -15.94 6.62
CA VAL A 88 -9.12 -15.11 7.26
C VAL A 88 -8.65 -13.66 7.39
N PHE A 89 -7.42 -13.44 7.85
CA PHE A 89 -6.79 -12.13 7.94
C PHE A 89 -6.72 -11.45 6.57
N GLY A 90 -6.24 -12.17 5.55
CA GLY A 90 -6.12 -11.67 4.18
C GLY A 90 -7.47 -11.25 3.60
N MET A 91 -8.50 -12.08 3.77
CA MET A 91 -9.87 -11.73 3.37
C MET A 91 -10.35 -10.45 4.04
N GLY A 92 -10.20 -10.35 5.37
CA GLY A 92 -10.60 -9.17 6.12
C GLY A 92 -9.89 -7.90 5.64
N ALA A 93 -8.56 -7.97 5.49
CA ALA A 93 -7.76 -6.85 5.00
C ALA A 93 -8.15 -6.44 3.58
N GLY A 94 -8.54 -7.40 2.73
CA GLY A 94 -8.99 -7.16 1.36
C GLY A 94 -10.29 -6.36 1.32
N LEU A 95 -11.26 -6.73 2.16
CA LEU A 95 -12.52 -6.00 2.32
C LEU A 95 -12.31 -4.61 2.91
N VAL A 96 -11.43 -4.49 3.92
CA VAL A 96 -11.12 -3.19 4.54
C VAL A 96 -10.49 -2.22 3.54
N LEU A 97 -9.52 -2.70 2.75
CA LEU A 97 -8.81 -1.84 1.79
C LEU A 97 -9.63 -1.55 0.53
N ASP A 98 -10.68 -2.33 0.21
CA ASP A 98 -11.58 -1.99 -0.89
C ASP A 98 -12.33 -0.67 -0.62
N GLU A 99 -12.67 -0.40 0.64
CA GLU A 99 -13.33 0.81 1.15
C GLU A 99 -12.35 1.79 1.82
N PHE A 100 -11.06 1.68 1.54
CA PHE A 100 -10.03 2.54 2.13
C PHE A 100 -10.33 4.04 1.97
N ALA A 101 -10.91 4.42 0.83
CA ALA A 101 -11.30 5.80 0.56
C ALA A 101 -12.46 6.32 1.41
N LEU A 102 -13.29 5.44 1.97
CA LEU A 102 -14.37 5.78 2.89
C LEU A 102 -13.88 5.87 4.34
N ILE A 103 -12.93 5.01 4.72
CA ILE A 103 -12.30 5.02 6.06
C ILE A 103 -11.54 6.32 6.28
N LEU A 104 -10.76 6.75 5.29
CA LEU A 104 -10.12 8.06 5.31
C LEU A 104 -11.09 9.05 4.69
N HIS A 105 -11.81 9.81 5.52
CA HIS A 105 -12.63 10.94 5.09
C HIS A 105 -11.73 11.98 4.40
N LEU A 106 -11.49 11.76 3.11
CA LEU A 106 -10.54 12.52 2.33
C LEU A 106 -11.27 13.75 1.82
N ASP A 107 -11.37 14.75 2.69
CA ASP A 107 -11.62 16.12 2.27
C ASP A 107 -10.70 16.46 1.09
N ASP A 108 -11.32 17.11 0.11
CA ASP A 108 -11.02 17.22 -1.31
C ASP A 108 -9.57 17.56 -1.75
N VAL A 109 -8.61 17.74 -0.84
CA VAL A 109 -7.32 18.35 -1.11
C VAL A 109 -6.29 17.41 -1.78
N TYR A 110 -6.56 16.10 -1.87
CA TYR A 110 -5.71 15.13 -2.58
C TYR A 110 -6.50 14.33 -3.63
N TRP A 111 -6.91 15.03 -4.69
CA TRP A 111 -7.83 14.59 -5.74
C TRP A 111 -7.43 13.27 -6.45
N THR A 112 -8.19 12.22 -6.16
CA THR A 112 -8.56 11.14 -7.09
C THR A 112 -9.95 10.67 -6.66
N ALA A 113 -10.79 10.26 -7.61
CA ALA A 113 -12.04 9.61 -7.25
C ALA A 113 -11.79 8.46 -6.29
N GLU A 114 -12.62 8.34 -5.27
CA GLU A 114 -12.48 7.45 -4.10
C GLU A 114 -11.97 6.05 -4.49
N GLY A 115 -12.55 5.42 -5.51
CA GLY A 115 -12.13 4.10 -5.99
C GLY A 115 -10.65 3.97 -6.39
N ARG A 116 -9.99 5.03 -6.87
CA ARG A 116 -8.57 4.99 -7.23
C ARG A 116 -7.63 4.96 -6.02
N LYS A 117 -8.05 5.50 -4.87
CA LYS A 117 -7.25 5.50 -3.65
C LYS A 117 -7.21 4.10 -3.04
N SER A 118 -8.35 3.41 -3.02
CA SER A 118 -8.41 2.00 -2.62
C SER A 118 -7.50 1.13 -3.50
N VAL A 119 -7.55 1.28 -4.83
CA VAL A 119 -6.64 0.57 -5.75
C VAL A 119 -5.17 0.87 -5.43
N GLU A 120 -4.83 2.13 -5.18
CA GLU A 120 -3.45 2.50 -4.84
C GLU A 120 -2.99 1.85 -3.53
N ALA A 121 -3.83 1.87 -2.49
CA ALA A 121 -3.53 1.24 -1.21
C ALA A 121 -3.32 -0.27 -1.38
N VAL A 122 -4.19 -0.94 -2.13
CA VAL A 122 -4.11 -2.39 -2.38
C VAL A 122 -2.85 -2.76 -3.16
N VAL A 123 -2.53 -2.04 -4.23
CA VAL A 123 -1.30 -2.29 -5.02
C VAL A 123 -0.06 -2.05 -4.18
N LEU A 124 -0.05 -1.01 -3.35
CA LEU A 124 1.08 -0.73 -2.45
C LEU A 124 1.24 -1.86 -1.41
N THR A 125 0.16 -2.26 -0.74
CA THR A 125 0.18 -3.35 0.24
C THR A 125 0.65 -4.66 -0.40
N ALA A 126 0.09 -5.04 -1.55
CA ALA A 126 0.49 -6.25 -2.27
C ALA A 126 1.96 -6.23 -2.69
N ALA A 127 2.47 -5.08 -3.16
CA ALA A 127 3.88 -4.94 -3.52
C ALA A 127 4.80 -5.07 -2.30
N LEU A 128 4.45 -4.46 -1.17
CA LEU A 128 5.25 -4.55 0.06
C LEU A 128 5.29 -5.98 0.60
N VAL A 129 4.15 -6.64 0.72
CA VAL A 129 4.08 -8.03 1.17
C VAL A 129 4.79 -8.96 0.17
N GLY A 130 4.68 -8.69 -1.13
CA GLY A 130 5.42 -9.40 -2.16
C GLY A 130 6.95 -9.27 -2.01
N LEU A 131 7.46 -8.08 -1.64
CA LEU A 131 8.88 -7.89 -1.34
C LEU A 131 9.31 -8.70 -0.09
N LEU A 132 8.48 -8.74 0.95
CA LEU A 132 8.74 -9.58 2.14
C LEU A 132 8.80 -11.07 1.77
N LEU A 133 7.88 -11.53 0.93
CA LEU A 133 7.90 -12.91 0.41
C LEU A 133 9.14 -13.20 -0.43
N ALA A 134 9.60 -12.23 -1.22
CA ALA A 134 10.86 -12.31 -1.97
C ALA A 134 12.11 -12.28 -1.08
N GLY A 135 11.96 -12.11 0.24
CA GLY A 135 13.06 -12.17 1.20
C GLY A 135 13.68 -10.82 1.54
N PHE A 136 13.14 -9.72 1.02
CA PHE A 136 13.56 -8.39 1.47
C PHE A 136 12.99 -8.12 2.84
N VAL A 137 13.82 -7.71 3.79
CA VAL A 137 13.37 -7.29 5.12
C VAL A 137 13.56 -5.78 5.29
N PRO A 138 12.75 -5.13 6.14
CA PRO A 138 12.92 -3.72 6.41
C PRO A 138 14.34 -3.38 6.88
N PHE A 139 14.82 -2.22 6.42
CA PHE A 139 16.08 -1.58 6.79
C PHE A 139 17.35 -2.32 6.39
N GLY A 140 17.27 -3.26 5.45
CA GLY A 140 18.43 -3.91 4.83
C GLY A 140 19.18 -4.86 5.76
N VAL A 141 18.50 -5.39 6.79
CA VAL A 141 19.13 -6.30 7.76
C VAL A 141 19.59 -7.61 7.10
N ASN A 142 18.93 -8.03 6.02
CA ASN A 142 19.29 -9.21 5.25
C ASN A 142 20.52 -9.02 4.33
N ASP A 143 20.99 -7.80 4.11
CA ASP A 143 22.15 -7.50 3.26
C ASP A 143 23.47 -7.46 4.05
N LEU A 144 23.41 -7.74 5.36
CA LEU A 144 24.56 -7.73 6.27
C LEU A 144 25.32 -9.07 6.23
N SER A 145 26.64 -9.01 6.20
CA SER A 145 27.52 -10.18 6.35
C SER A 145 27.43 -10.79 7.76
N GLU A 146 27.83 -12.05 7.91
CA GLU A 146 27.84 -12.74 9.23
C GLU A 146 28.64 -11.94 10.27
N GLN A 147 29.78 -11.37 9.88
CA GLN A 147 30.61 -10.53 10.73
C GLN A 147 29.92 -9.21 11.14
N GLU A 148 29.11 -8.62 10.26
CA GLU A 148 28.31 -7.43 10.58
C GLU A 148 27.13 -7.76 11.48
N LEU A 149 26.52 -8.93 11.33
CA LEU A 149 25.44 -9.41 12.19
C LEU A 149 25.90 -9.68 13.63
N GLU A 150 27.13 -10.18 13.80
CA GLU A 150 27.75 -10.35 15.12
C GLU A 150 28.06 -9.00 15.78
N ASN A 151 28.41 -7.99 14.98
CA ASN A 151 28.62 -6.63 15.46
C ASN A 151 27.31 -5.86 15.59
N ARG A 152 26.68 -5.95 16.77
CA ARG A 152 25.44 -5.22 17.12
C ARG A 152 25.49 -3.72 16.77
N GLY A 153 26.66 -3.08 16.90
CA GLY A 153 26.84 -1.67 16.53
C GLY A 153 26.70 -1.42 15.03
N SER A 154 27.23 -2.33 14.20
CA SER A 154 27.09 -2.27 12.74
C SER A 154 25.63 -2.46 12.30
N VAL A 155 24.94 -3.48 12.87
CA VAL A 155 23.51 -3.72 12.59
C VAL A 155 22.67 -2.49 12.92
N ILE A 156 22.83 -1.96 14.14
CA ILE A 156 22.09 -0.76 14.59
C ILE A 156 22.43 0.44 13.69
N GLY A 157 23.69 0.62 13.34
CA GLY A 157 24.15 1.67 12.44
C GLY A 157 23.48 1.61 11.06
N THR A 158 23.47 0.44 10.43
CA THR A 158 22.83 0.23 9.11
C THR A 158 21.33 0.48 9.17
N ILE A 159 20.65 -0.04 10.20
CA ILE A 159 19.21 0.22 10.40
C ILE A 159 18.96 1.72 10.56
N ALA A 160 19.72 2.40 11.41
CA ALA A 160 19.56 3.84 11.66
C ALA A 160 19.81 4.68 10.40
N VAL A 161 20.82 4.35 9.59
CA VAL A 161 21.12 5.04 8.33
C VAL A 161 20.00 4.82 7.30
N ASN A 162 19.53 3.59 7.12
CA ASN A 162 18.43 3.28 6.20
C ASN A 162 17.12 3.95 6.63
N PHE A 163 16.83 3.92 7.93
CA PHE A 163 15.70 4.64 8.50
C PHE A 163 15.81 6.15 8.25
N LEU A 164 16.99 6.74 8.43
CA LEU A 164 17.24 8.15 8.14
C LEU A 164 17.01 8.48 6.66
N PHE A 165 17.46 7.63 5.73
CA PHE A 165 17.17 7.83 4.30
C PHE A 165 15.68 7.77 3.98
N ALA A 166 14.94 6.84 4.58
CA ALA A 166 13.49 6.76 4.44
C ALA A 166 12.80 8.03 4.98
N LEU A 167 13.23 8.53 6.15
CA LEU A 167 12.73 9.79 6.73
C LEU A 167 13.06 11.02 5.87
N ILE A 168 14.26 11.09 5.29
CA ILE A 168 14.63 12.15 4.35
C ILE A 168 13.75 12.07 3.09
N ALA A 169 13.51 10.88 2.53
CA ALA A 169 12.61 10.71 1.40
C ALA A 169 11.17 11.14 1.75
N LEU A 170 10.69 10.80 2.95
CA LEU A 170 9.36 11.16 3.45
C LEU A 170 9.21 12.68 3.60
N SER A 171 10.14 13.33 4.32
CA SER A 171 10.15 14.79 4.52
C SER A 171 10.27 15.57 3.19
N LYS A 172 10.84 14.94 2.16
CA LYS A 172 10.88 15.43 0.77
C LYS A 172 9.57 15.23 -0.02
N GLY A 173 8.51 14.75 0.60
CA GLY A 173 7.20 14.54 -0.01
C GLY A 173 7.14 13.31 -0.94
N LYS A 174 7.96 12.30 -0.68
CA LYS A 174 8.05 11.08 -1.50
C LYS A 174 7.60 9.85 -0.70
N ALA A 175 6.38 9.89 -0.15
CA ALA A 175 5.84 8.82 0.70
C ALA A 175 6.02 7.42 0.10
N ARG A 176 5.66 7.21 -1.18
CA ARG A 176 5.87 5.90 -1.85
C ARG A 176 7.33 5.48 -1.87
N THR A 177 8.25 6.38 -2.22
CA THR A 177 9.69 6.09 -2.23
C THR A 177 10.22 5.82 -0.83
N ALA A 178 9.69 6.50 0.21
CA ALA A 178 10.06 6.23 1.59
C ALA A 178 9.59 4.84 2.04
N VAL A 179 8.35 4.48 1.72
CA VAL A 179 7.75 3.18 2.06
C VAL A 179 8.47 2.03 1.36
N PHE A 180 8.69 2.10 0.04
CA PHE A 180 9.51 1.11 -0.66
C PHE A 180 10.98 1.14 -0.22
N GLY A 181 11.49 2.33 0.10
CA GLY A 181 12.86 2.54 0.58
C GLY A 181 13.12 1.91 1.96
N ALA A 182 12.10 1.78 2.80
CA ALA A 182 12.21 1.08 4.06
C ALA A 182 12.49 -0.41 3.84
N ILE A 183 12.05 -1.02 2.73
CA ILE A 183 12.30 -2.43 2.42
C ILE A 183 13.50 -2.60 1.47
N VAL A 184 13.72 -1.63 0.58
CA VAL A 184 14.80 -1.65 -0.41
C VAL A 184 15.71 -0.43 -0.17
N PRO A 185 16.82 -0.58 0.58
CA PRO A 185 17.73 0.50 0.95
C PRO A 185 18.13 1.44 -0.19
N LEU A 186 18.40 0.88 -1.37
CA LEU A 186 18.77 1.65 -2.57
C LEU A 186 17.66 2.64 -2.98
N VAL A 187 16.39 2.25 -2.83
CA VAL A 187 15.25 3.13 -3.13
C VAL A 187 15.18 4.29 -2.14
N ALA A 188 15.47 4.05 -0.85
CA ALA A 188 15.56 5.11 0.16
C ALA A 188 16.70 6.08 -0.18
N LEU A 189 17.88 5.58 -0.54
CA LEU A 189 19.04 6.40 -0.94
C LEU A 189 18.71 7.28 -2.15
N VAL A 190 18.13 6.71 -3.20
CA VAL A 190 17.69 7.46 -4.39
C VAL A 190 16.63 8.51 -4.01
N GLY A 191 15.72 8.16 -3.09
CA GLY A 191 14.74 9.06 -2.50
C GLY A 191 15.38 10.22 -1.74
N ALA A 192 16.42 9.94 -0.97
CA ALA A 192 17.15 10.89 -0.15
C ALA A 192 18.03 11.82 -0.99
N ILE A 193 18.70 11.35 -2.03
CA ILE A 193 19.57 12.19 -2.89
C ILE A 193 18.74 13.11 -3.80
N ARG A 194 17.67 12.58 -4.40
CA ARG A 194 16.89 13.33 -5.41
C ARG A 194 16.20 14.57 -4.81
N LEU A 195 15.97 15.61 -5.64
CA LEU A 195 15.24 16.83 -5.24
C LEU A 195 13.87 16.53 -4.60
N ALA A 196 13.47 17.36 -3.64
CA ALA A 196 12.20 17.26 -2.95
C ALA A 196 11.02 17.64 -3.86
N ARG A 197 9.81 17.14 -3.57
CA ARG A 197 8.60 17.65 -4.23
C ARG A 197 8.33 19.10 -3.80
N PRO A 198 7.83 19.96 -4.71
CA PRO A 198 7.34 21.29 -4.35
C PRO A 198 6.33 21.20 -3.20
N GLY A 199 6.33 22.20 -2.32
CA GLY A 199 5.42 22.26 -1.18
C GLY A 199 5.73 21.31 -0.02
N SER A 200 6.67 20.36 -0.15
CA SER A 200 7.07 19.48 0.98
C SER A 200 7.74 20.24 2.13
N PRO A 201 7.73 19.70 3.37
CA PRO A 201 8.46 20.28 4.50
C PRO A 201 9.92 20.61 4.17
N TRP A 202 10.61 19.67 3.49
CA TRP A 202 11.98 19.89 3.02
C TRP A 202 12.10 21.05 2.04
N ALA A 203 11.20 21.13 1.04
CA ALA A 203 11.23 22.20 0.05
C ALA A 203 10.98 23.57 0.69
N ARG A 204 10.04 23.67 1.64
CA ARG A 204 9.76 24.91 2.37
C ARG A 204 10.98 25.36 3.18
N ARG A 205 11.61 24.43 3.90
CA ARG A 205 12.77 24.71 4.76
C ARG A 205 14.03 25.07 3.98
N PHE A 206 14.39 24.27 2.97
CA PHE A 206 15.70 24.34 2.32
C PHE A 206 15.70 25.05 0.97
N TYR A 207 14.55 25.16 0.29
CA TYR A 207 14.46 25.85 -1.01
C TYR A 207 13.87 27.26 -0.89
N GLY A 208 13.52 27.72 0.32
CA GLY A 208 12.98 29.06 0.61
C GLY A 208 13.85 30.23 0.09
N ARG A 209 15.18 30.11 0.21
CA ARG A 209 16.13 31.13 -0.25
C ARG A 209 16.91 30.72 -1.51
N ARG A 210 16.48 29.65 -2.20
CA ARG A 210 17.19 29.06 -3.35
C ARG A 210 16.27 28.98 -4.58
N PRO A 211 16.08 30.10 -5.33
CA PRO A 211 15.13 30.16 -6.44
C PRO A 211 15.43 29.15 -7.54
N ARG A 212 16.71 28.96 -7.90
CA ARG A 212 17.14 27.93 -8.88
C ARG A 212 16.75 26.52 -8.46
N ALA A 213 16.94 26.16 -7.19
CA ALA A 213 16.60 24.82 -6.68
C ALA A 213 15.08 24.60 -6.67
N ARG A 214 14.30 25.63 -6.32
CA ARG A 214 12.83 25.60 -6.36
C ARG A 214 12.29 25.44 -7.78
N ALA A 215 12.82 26.20 -8.74
CA ALA A 215 12.42 26.07 -10.14
C ALA A 215 12.73 24.66 -10.68
N ARG A 216 13.93 24.12 -10.38
CA ARG A 216 14.30 22.76 -10.77
C ARG A 216 13.41 21.69 -10.14
N SER A 217 13.03 21.83 -8.87
CA SER A 217 12.14 20.87 -8.21
C SER A 217 10.73 20.90 -8.80
N ALA A 218 10.20 22.08 -9.11
CA ALA A 218 8.92 22.27 -9.77
C ALA A 218 8.89 21.66 -11.18
N LEU A 219 9.86 22.01 -12.03
CA LEU A 219 9.97 21.47 -13.39
C LEU A 219 10.09 19.94 -13.40
N ARG A 220 10.86 19.39 -12.46
CA ARG A 220 11.00 17.95 -12.32
C ARG A 220 9.68 17.28 -11.92
N ALA A 221 8.98 17.82 -10.92
CA ALA A 221 7.70 17.28 -10.48
C ALA A 221 6.69 17.30 -11.65
N TYR A 222 6.59 18.43 -12.34
CA TYR A 222 5.76 18.57 -13.53
C TYR A 222 6.08 17.53 -14.61
N ARG A 223 7.36 17.37 -15.01
CA ARG A 223 7.74 16.36 -16.01
C ARG A 223 7.41 14.93 -15.58
N HIS A 224 7.64 14.62 -14.31
CA HIS A 224 7.32 13.30 -13.76
C HIS A 224 5.82 13.05 -13.80
N ASP A 225 5.02 14.00 -13.33
CA ASP A 225 3.57 13.84 -13.26
C ASP A 225 2.96 13.84 -14.66
N ARG A 226 3.49 14.62 -15.61
CA ARG A 226 3.09 14.55 -17.03
C ARG A 226 3.36 13.16 -17.63
N ARG A 227 4.51 12.55 -17.33
CA ARG A 227 4.90 11.23 -17.86
C ARG A 227 4.10 10.08 -17.24
N TRP A 228 3.85 10.14 -15.93
CA TRP A 228 3.35 8.97 -15.19
C TRP A 228 1.89 9.08 -14.73
N SER A 229 1.28 10.27 -14.72
CA SER A 229 -0.12 10.41 -14.27
C SER A 229 -1.13 9.74 -15.21
N GLY A 230 -0.92 9.84 -16.53
CA GLY A 230 -1.77 9.19 -17.54
C GLY A 230 -1.77 7.67 -17.41
N PRO A 231 -0.60 7.01 -17.58
CA PRO A 231 -0.50 5.55 -17.45
C PRO A 231 -1.00 5.04 -16.10
N ARG A 232 -0.65 5.73 -15.00
CA ARG A 232 -1.10 5.34 -13.66
C ARG A 232 -2.63 5.40 -13.55
N ARG A 233 -3.27 6.46 -14.06
CA ARG A 233 -4.73 6.57 -14.05
C ARG A 233 -5.37 5.49 -14.90
N ALA A 234 -4.80 5.17 -16.08
CA ALA A 234 -5.32 4.11 -16.93
C ALA A 234 -5.32 2.75 -16.22
N VAL A 235 -4.23 2.39 -15.54
CA VAL A 235 -4.15 1.16 -14.72
C VAL A 235 -5.14 1.22 -13.56
N GLN A 236 -5.21 2.34 -12.85
CA GLN A 236 -6.15 2.50 -11.73
C GLN A 236 -7.61 2.39 -12.17
N ASP A 237 -7.97 2.96 -13.33
CA ASP A 237 -9.32 2.90 -13.87
C ASP A 237 -9.63 1.50 -14.44
N TRP A 238 -8.61 0.77 -14.94
CA TRP A 238 -8.75 -0.64 -15.34
C TRP A 238 -9.07 -1.53 -14.13
N ILE A 239 -8.36 -1.36 -13.00
CA ILE A 239 -8.55 -2.16 -11.77
C ILE A 239 -9.78 -1.70 -10.98
N GLY A 240 -9.94 -0.39 -10.74
CA GLY A 240 -10.96 0.19 -9.86
C GLY A 240 -12.26 0.62 -10.54
N GLY A 241 -12.23 0.84 -11.86
CA GLY A 241 -13.37 1.29 -12.66
C GLY A 241 -13.32 2.79 -12.86
N LYS A 242 -13.93 3.29 -13.94
CA LYS A 242 -13.99 4.72 -14.18
C LYS A 242 -14.80 5.40 -13.06
N PRO A 243 -14.27 6.47 -12.47
CA PRO A 243 -15.02 7.32 -11.55
C PRO A 243 -16.30 7.86 -12.18
N ASP A 244 -17.32 8.06 -11.36
CA ASP A 244 -18.49 8.81 -11.82
C ASP A 244 -18.08 10.27 -12.07
N PRO A 245 -18.60 10.91 -13.13
CA PRO A 245 -18.47 12.34 -13.30
C PRO A 245 -18.99 13.04 -12.04
N ARG A 246 -18.20 13.97 -11.49
CA ARG A 246 -18.74 14.81 -10.41
C ARG A 246 -19.99 15.52 -10.93
N PRO A 247 -21.09 15.56 -10.16
CA PRO A 247 -22.14 16.50 -10.47
C PRO A 247 -21.52 17.89 -10.49
N THR A 248 -21.64 18.59 -11.61
CA THR A 248 -21.36 20.02 -11.69
C THR A 248 -22.21 20.68 -10.62
N ARG A 249 -21.60 21.12 -9.51
CA ARG A 249 -22.26 22.07 -8.62
C ARG A 249 -22.45 23.33 -9.45
N LEU A 250 -23.67 23.58 -9.88
CA LEU A 250 -24.06 24.91 -10.32
C LEU A 250 -23.80 25.85 -9.14
N PRO A 251 -23.20 27.03 -9.35
CA PRO A 251 -23.08 28.00 -8.27
C PRO A 251 -24.48 28.28 -7.73
N ASP A 252 -24.66 28.10 -6.42
CA ASP A 252 -25.87 28.52 -5.74
C ASP A 252 -26.03 30.03 -5.99
N HIS A 253 -27.10 30.40 -6.68
CA HIS A 253 -27.50 31.78 -6.86
C HIS A 253 -28.25 32.21 -5.60
N ASP A 254 -27.54 32.81 -4.65
CA ASP A 254 -28.10 33.66 -3.60
C ASP A 254 -27.73 35.13 -3.87
#